data_AF-A0A399ZVP2-F1
#
_entry.id   AF-A0A399ZVP2-F1
#
_cell.length_a   1.000
_cell.length_b   1.000
_cell.length_c   1.000
_cell.angle_alpha   90.00
_cell.angle_beta   90.00
_cell.angle_gamma   90.00
#
_symmetry.space_group_name_H-M   'P 1'
#
loop_
_entity.id
_entity.type
_entity.pdbx_description
1 polymer ?
#
loop_
_entity_poly.entity_id
_entity_poly.type
_entity_poly.pdbx_seq_one_letter_code
_entity_poly.pdbx_strand_id
1 'polypeptide(L)'
;MKTISIFLALINSITAGILLLLTLSSVEVEPFQILWLIAKTVAGTIVILIGIVTWLGGAGAARSGLLPMSSLFLVALGAATTVWTFHIGIVTGDLQYHMVWYGGSLLAQGVTSLAGLAGESKNLIAS
;
A
#
# COMPACT_ATOMS: atom_id res chain seq x y z
N MET A 1 13.55 -3.79 11.70
CA MET A 1 12.25 -3.29 11.19
C MET A 1 12.29 -2.88 9.72
N LYS A 2 13.32 -2.17 9.25
CA LYS A 2 13.47 -1.80 7.82
C LYS A 2 13.34 -2.99 6.86
N THR A 3 13.97 -4.13 7.16
CA THR A 3 13.90 -5.35 6.32
C THR A 3 12.48 -5.86 6.13
N ILE A 4 11.66 -5.83 7.18
CA ILE A 4 10.25 -6.27 7.13
C ILE A 4 9.44 -5.31 6.25
N SER A 5 9.66 -4.00 6.39
CA SER A 5 9.00 -2.99 5.56
C SER A 5 9.39 -3.12 4.09
N ILE A 6 10.68 -3.37 3.77
CA ILE A 6 11.15 -3.59 2.39
C ILE A 6 10.56 -4.88 1.79
N PHE A 7 10.50 -5.95 2.58
CA PHE A 7 9.90 -7.21 2.13
C PHE A 7 8.40 -7.06 1.87
N LEU A 8 7.67 -6.41 2.77
CA LEU A 8 6.25 -6.08 2.58
C LEU A 8 6.04 -5.15 1.38
N ALA A 9 6.92 -4.18 1.18
CA ALA A 9 6.87 -3.29 0.01
C ALA A 9 6.96 -4.05 -1.31
N LEU A 10 7.85 -5.04 -1.37
CA LEU A 10 7.99 -5.91 -2.54
C LEU A 10 6.72 -6.72 -2.79
N ILE A 11 6.23 -7.43 -1.77
CA ILE A 11 5.01 -8.25 -1.88
C ILE A 11 3.83 -7.38 -2.31
N ASN A 12 3.61 -6.25 -1.63
CA ASN A 12 2.48 -5.37 -1.92
C ASN A 12 2.56 -4.74 -3.31
N SER A 13 3.76 -4.47 -3.83
CA SER A 13 3.95 -3.96 -5.19
C SER A 13 3.67 -5.04 -6.25
N ILE A 14 4.09 -6.29 -6.00
CA ILE A 14 3.79 -7.42 -6.88
C ILE A 14 2.27 -7.68 -6.89
N THR A 15 1.64 -7.73 -5.72
CA THR A 15 0.19 -7.90 -5.60
C THR A 15 -0.57 -6.75 -6.27
N ALA A 16 -0.13 -5.50 -6.09
CA ALA A 16 -0.69 -4.34 -6.80
C ALA A 16 -0.61 -4.53 -8.31
N GLY A 17 0.56 -4.93 -8.83
CA GLY A 17 0.76 -5.17 -10.25
C GLY A 17 -0.15 -6.26 -10.81
N ILE A 18 -0.30 -7.38 -10.09
CA ILE A 18 -1.21 -8.47 -10.48
C ILE A 18 -2.66 -7.97 -10.50
N LEU A 19 -3.10 -7.25 -9.47
CA LEU A 19 -4.46 -6.70 -9.41
C LEU A 19 -4.72 -5.71 -10.54
N LEU A 20 -3.74 -4.88 -10.90
CA LEU A 20 -3.84 -3.97 -12.04
C LEU A 20 -3.98 -4.73 -13.36
N LEU A 21 -3.15 -5.76 -13.59
CA LEU A 21 -3.22 -6.58 -14.79
C LEU A 21 -4.58 -7.27 -14.93
N LEU A 22 -5.11 -7.84 -13.85
CA LEU A 22 -6.43 -8.46 -13.84
C LEU A 22 -7.53 -7.42 -14.10
N THR A 23 -7.45 -6.27 -13.44
CA THR A 23 -8.45 -5.20 -13.58
C THR A 23 -8.49 -4.63 -15.00
N LEU A 24 -7.33 -4.50 -15.67
CA LEU A 24 -7.23 -4.02 -17.05
C LEU A 24 -7.59 -5.10 -18.09
N SER A 25 -7.44 -6.38 -17.75
CA SER A 25 -7.78 -7.50 -18.63
C SER A 25 -9.28 -7.76 -18.69
N SER A 26 -10.00 -7.58 -17.58
CA SER A 26 -11.45 -7.86 -17.46
C SER A 26 -12.36 -6.71 -17.90
N VAL A 27 -11.91 -5.86 -18.83
CA VAL A 27 -12.62 -4.62 -19.20
C VAL A 27 -13.79 -4.91 -20.14
N GLU A 28 -14.97 -5.13 -19.56
CA GLU A 28 -16.27 -4.88 -20.21
C GLU A 28 -16.76 -3.51 -19.73
N VAL A 29 -16.72 -2.49 -20.60
CA VAL A 29 -16.84 -1.08 -20.20
C VAL A 29 -18.30 -0.66 -20.03
N GLU A 30 -18.81 -0.76 -18.79
CA GLU A 30 -20.02 -0.04 -18.39
C GLU A 30 -19.65 1.38 -17.91
N PRO A 31 -20.34 2.45 -18.36
CA PRO A 31 -19.95 3.85 -18.10
C PRO A 31 -19.91 4.22 -16.61
N PHE A 32 -20.73 3.58 -15.77
CA PHE A 32 -20.72 3.80 -14.31
C PHE A 32 -19.47 3.21 -13.62
N GLN A 33 -18.79 2.25 -14.26
CA GLN A 33 -17.63 1.56 -13.70
C GLN A 33 -16.30 2.25 -14.02
N ILE A 34 -16.27 3.23 -14.93
CA ILE A 34 -15.05 3.91 -15.37
C ILE A 34 -14.38 4.66 -14.22
N LEU A 35 -15.15 5.36 -13.37
CA LEU A 35 -14.59 6.10 -12.24
C LEU A 35 -13.94 5.15 -11.21
N TRP A 36 -14.59 4.01 -10.99
CA TRP A 36 -14.09 2.96 -10.08
C TRP A 36 -12.84 2.27 -10.64
N LEU A 37 -12.81 2.06 -11.95
CA LEU A 37 -11.64 1.55 -12.67
C LEU A 37 -10.45 2.51 -12.52
N ILE A 38 -10.65 3.80 -12.79
CA ILE A 38 -9.61 4.84 -12.63
C ILE A 38 -9.10 4.87 -11.18
N ALA A 39 -10.00 4.83 -10.19
CA ALA A 39 -9.61 4.83 -8.78
C ALA A 39 -8.73 3.62 -8.43
N LYS A 40 -9.10 2.41 -8.87
CA LYS A 40 -8.30 1.19 -8.68
C LYS A 40 -6.93 1.30 -9.35
N THR A 41 -6.90 1.79 -10.59
CA THR A 41 -5.66 1.94 -11.35
C THR A 41 -4.71 2.91 -10.64
N VAL A 42 -5.20 4.09 -10.28
CA VAL A 42 -4.43 5.11 -9.57
C VAL A 42 -3.92 4.59 -8.22
N ALA A 43 -4.78 3.95 -7.42
CA ALA A 43 -4.39 3.38 -6.14
C ALA A 43 -3.27 2.33 -6.29
N GLY A 44 -3.41 1.39 -7.24
CA GLY A 44 -2.40 0.38 -7.52
C GLY A 44 -1.07 0.98 -7.96
N THR A 45 -1.10 1.98 -8.85
CA THR A 45 0.12 2.69 -9.28
C THR A 45 0.81 3.40 -8.12
N ILE A 46 0.06 4.06 -7.24
CA ILE A 46 0.63 4.73 -6.06
C ILE A 46 1.31 3.71 -5.13
N VAL A 47 0.69 2.55 -4.88
CA VAL A 47 1.29 1.50 -4.03
C VAL A 47 2.64 1.05 -4.61
N ILE A 48 2.73 0.84 -5.93
CA ILE A 48 3.98 0.46 -6.60
C ILE A 48 5.03 1.55 -6.44
N LEU A 49 4.67 2.83 -6.65
CA LEU A 49 5.59 3.95 -6.48
C LEU A 49 6.11 4.05 -5.04
N ILE A 50 5.25 3.85 -4.05
CA ILE A 50 5.66 3.83 -2.64
C ILE A 50 6.57 2.64 -2.36
N GLY A 51 6.32 1.48 -2.97
CA GLY A 51 7.20 0.33 -2.89
C GLY A 51 8.62 0.65 -3.37
N ILE A 52 8.73 1.31 -4.53
CA ILE A 52 10.00 1.78 -5.10
C ILE A 52 10.69 2.76 -4.15
N VAL A 53 9.97 3.75 -3.61
CA VAL A 53 10.53 4.73 -2.66
C VAL A 53 10.99 4.05 -1.38
N THR A 54 10.24 3.06 -0.87
CA THR A 54 10.61 2.30 0.33
C THR A 54 11.89 1.50 0.09
N TRP A 55 12.05 0.92 -1.10
CA TRP A 55 13.25 0.19 -1.49
C TRP A 55 14.47 1.12 -1.62
N LEU A 56 14.32 2.26 -2.31
CA LEU A 56 15.37 3.28 -2.43
C LEU A 56 15.76 3.88 -1.06
N GLY A 57 14.79 4.03 -0.16
CA GLY A 57 15.03 4.44 1.23
C GLY A 57 15.81 3.41 2.03
N GLY A 58 15.56 2.12 1.81
CA GLY A 58 16.36 1.03 2.35
C GLY A 58 17.82 1.05 1.86
N ALA A 59 18.04 1.44 0.60
CA ALA A 59 19.36 1.58 0.00
C ALA A 59 20.10 2.88 0.37
N GLY A 60 19.47 3.77 1.16
CA GLY A 60 20.06 5.07 1.54
C GLY A 60 20.02 6.14 0.44
N ALA A 61 19.28 5.90 -0.66
CA ALA A 61 19.23 6.78 -1.83
C ALA A 61 18.03 7.76 -1.82
N ALA A 62 17.09 7.62 -0.89
CA ALA A 62 15.88 8.46 -0.84
C ALA A 62 15.99 9.64 0.14
N ARG A 63 15.37 10.77 -0.22
CA ARG A 63 15.25 11.94 0.67
C ARG A 63 14.49 11.59 1.96
N SER A 64 15.06 11.97 3.10
CA SER A 64 14.56 11.68 4.46
C SER A 64 13.09 12.05 4.70
N GLY A 65 12.56 13.10 4.03
CA GLY A 65 11.16 13.53 4.19
C GLY A 65 10.11 12.75 3.39
N LEU A 66 10.49 12.01 2.33
CA LEU A 66 9.52 11.29 1.48
C LEU A 66 9.05 9.97 2.10
N LEU A 67 9.91 9.32 2.88
CA LEU A 67 9.63 8.05 3.56
C LEU A 67 8.53 8.12 4.65
N PRO A 68 8.50 9.12 5.55
CA PRO A 68 7.42 9.22 6.53
C PRO A 68 6.06 9.55 5.90
N MET A 69 6.03 10.36 4.85
CA MET A 69 4.78 10.68 4.14
C MET A 69 4.24 9.48 3.36
N SER A 70 5.11 8.74 2.67
CA SER A 70 4.70 7.54 1.93
C SER A 70 4.22 6.41 2.84
N SER A 71 4.82 6.27 4.02
CA SER A 71 4.41 5.30 5.02
C SER A 71 3.08 5.66 5.71
N LEU A 72 2.84 6.92 6.04
CA LEU A 72 1.51 7.38 6.50
C LEU A 72 0.43 7.14 5.45
N PHE A 73 0.76 7.41 4.18
CA PHE A 73 -0.16 7.15 3.08
C PHE A 73 -0.50 5.67 2.95
N LEU A 74 0.48 4.77 3.10
CA LEU A 74 0.23 3.31 3.12
C LEU A 74 -0.66 2.88 4.29
N VAL A 75 -0.46 3.45 5.49
CA VAL A 75 -1.34 3.15 6.63
C VAL A 75 -2.77 3.56 6.32
N ALA A 76 -2.97 4.78 5.82
CA ALA A 76 -4.30 5.29 5.48
C ALA A 76 -4.96 4.47 4.36
N LEU A 77 -4.21 4.16 3.30
CA LEU A 77 -4.71 3.39 2.16
C LEU A 77 -4.99 1.93 2.53
N GLY A 78 -4.15 1.31 3.35
CA GLY A 78 -4.38 -0.03 3.88
C GLY A 78 -5.64 -0.11 4.74
N ALA A 79 -5.80 0.82 5.69
CA ALA A 79 -6.99 0.92 6.52
C ALA A 79 -8.26 1.16 5.69
N ALA A 80 -8.21 2.10 4.75
CA ALA A 80 -9.33 2.39 3.86
C ALA A 80 -9.71 1.17 3.00
N THR A 81 -8.72 0.45 2.45
CA THR A 81 -8.95 -0.78 1.68
C THR A 81 -9.62 -1.84 2.53
N THR A 82 -9.12 -2.11 3.74
CA THR A 82 -9.70 -3.09 4.65
C THR A 82 -11.14 -2.74 5.02
N VAL A 83 -11.39 -1.49 5.44
CA VAL A 83 -12.74 -1.03 5.82
C VAL A 83 -13.70 -1.09 4.65
N TRP A 84 -13.25 -0.68 3.46
CA TRP A 84 -14.06 -0.73 2.24
C TRP A 84 -14.43 -2.17 1.86
N THR A 85 -13.47 -3.10 1.93
CA THR A 85 -13.74 -4.51 1.65
C THR A 85 -14.74 -5.11 2.63
N PHE A 86 -14.64 -4.77 3.93
CA PHE A 86 -15.64 -5.17 4.91
C PHE A 86 -17.02 -4.57 4.61
N HIS A 87 -17.08 -3.29 4.25
CA HIS A 87 -18.33 -2.64 3.88
C HIS A 87 -19.01 -3.35 2.69
N ILE A 88 -18.25 -3.60 1.61
CA ILE A 88 -18.75 -4.35 0.46
C ILE A 88 -19.21 -5.74 0.87
N GLY A 89 -18.42 -6.49 1.63
CA GLY A 89 -18.80 -7.84 2.06
C GLY A 89 -20.06 -7.89 2.93
N ILE A 90 -20.32 -6.86 3.74
CA ILE A 90 -21.56 -6.75 4.51
C ILE A 90 -22.75 -6.43 3.60
N VAL A 91 -22.57 -5.54 2.61
CA VAL A 91 -23.65 -5.09 1.72
C VAL A 91 -24.00 -6.14 0.65
N THR A 92 -23.01 -6.82 0.09
CA THR A 92 -23.19 -7.78 -1.02
C THR A 92 -23.20 -9.24 -0.57
N GLY A 93 -22.81 -9.53 0.68
CA GLY A 93 -22.64 -10.89 1.19
C GLY A 93 -21.40 -11.61 0.64
N ASP A 94 -20.61 -10.97 -0.23
CA ASP A 94 -19.39 -11.52 -0.83
C ASP A 94 -18.16 -10.80 -0.29
N LEU A 95 -17.58 -11.37 0.77
CA LEU A 95 -16.37 -10.82 1.37
C LEU A 95 -15.13 -11.21 0.56
N GLN A 96 -14.52 -10.22 -0.08
CA GLN A 96 -13.27 -10.41 -0.81
C GLN A 96 -12.07 -10.52 0.15
N TYR A 97 -11.92 -11.68 0.80
CA TYR A 97 -10.88 -11.94 1.80
C TYR A 97 -9.46 -11.56 1.34
N HIS A 98 -9.14 -11.74 0.06
CA HIS A 98 -7.85 -11.36 -0.50
C HIS A 98 -7.58 -9.84 -0.40
N MET A 99 -8.61 -8.99 -0.57
CA MET A 99 -8.46 -7.54 -0.42
C MET A 99 -8.33 -7.12 1.05
N VAL A 100 -8.96 -7.84 1.98
CA VAL A 100 -8.77 -7.62 3.43
C VAL A 100 -7.32 -7.87 3.81
N TRP A 101 -6.76 -9.02 3.40
CA TRP A 101 -5.36 -9.36 3.64
C TRP A 101 -4.40 -8.39 2.98
N TYR A 102 -4.70 -7.97 1.76
CA TYR A 102 -3.93 -6.97 1.05
C TYR A 102 -3.92 -5.61 1.77
N GLY A 103 -5.09 -5.10 2.18
CA GLY A 103 -5.20 -3.88 2.96
C GLY A 103 -4.46 -3.96 4.31
N GLY A 104 -4.55 -5.10 4.99
CA GLY A 104 -3.81 -5.36 6.22
C GLY A 104 -2.29 -5.37 6.01
N SER A 105 -1.81 -5.92 4.90
CA SER A 105 -0.39 -5.93 4.53
C SER A 105 0.13 -4.53 4.23
N LEU A 106 -0.65 -3.66 3.57
CA LEU A 106 -0.30 -2.26 3.33
C LEU A 106 -0.20 -1.48 4.64
N LEU A 107 -1.15 -1.71 5.56
CA LEU A 107 -1.13 -1.12 6.88
C LEU A 107 0.12 -1.54 7.66
N ALA A 108 0.42 -2.85 7.69
CA ALA A 108 1.61 -3.38 8.34
C ALA A 108 2.91 -2.81 7.74
N GLN A 109 2.98 -2.66 6.41
CA GLN A 109 4.11 -2.04 5.73
C GLN A 109 4.32 -0.58 6.17
N GLY A 110 3.24 0.20 6.21
CA GLY A 110 3.27 1.60 6.63
C GLY A 110 3.70 1.75 8.09
N VAL A 111 3.10 0.97 9.00
CA VAL A 111 3.44 1.00 10.44
C VAL A 111 4.89 0.58 10.69
N THR A 112 5.35 -0.50 10.05
CA THR A 112 6.73 -0.98 10.23
C THR A 112 7.76 0.01 9.66
N SER A 113 7.41 0.74 8.60
CA SER A 113 8.23 1.82 8.05
C SER A 113 8.33 3.00 9.03
N LEU A 114 7.20 3.46 9.57
CA LEU A 114 7.17 4.56 10.56
C LEU A 114 7.92 4.20 11.84
N ALA A 115 7.72 2.99 12.36
CA ALA A 115 8.46 2.51 13.52
C ALA A 115 9.98 2.48 13.25
N GLY A 116 10.38 2.06 12.04
CA GLY A 116 11.78 2.09 11.59
C GLY A 116 12.39 3.49 11.61
N LEU A 117 11.66 4.49 11.11
CA LEU A 117 12.09 5.89 11.09
C LEU A 117 12.18 6.50 12.50
N ALA A 118 11.21 6.20 13.38
CA ALA A 118 11.22 6.67 14.76
C ALA A 118 12.43 6.14 15.55
N GLY A 119 12.83 4.89 15.31
CA GLY A 119 14.03 4.30 15.91
C GLY A 119 15.33 4.99 15.48
N GLU A 120 15.45 5.38 14.21
CA GLU A 120 16.63 6.11 13.71
C GLU A 120 16.74 7.52 14.28
N SER A 121 15.62 8.25 14.36
CA SER A 121 15.58 9.59 14.95
C SER A 121 16.07 9.58 16.41
N LYS A 122 15.65 8.59 17.20
CA LYS A 122 16.06 8.45 18.60
C LYS A 122 17.57 8.23 18.77
N ASN A 123 18.19 7.46 17.88
CA ASN A 123 19.64 7.22 17.93
C ASN A 123 20.46 8.47 17.58
N LEU A 124 19.95 9.33 16.70
CA LEU A 124 20.62 10.59 16.34
C LEU A 124 20.56 11.65 17.44
N ILE A 125 19.52 11.64 18.29
CA ILE A 125 19.37 12.58 19.42
C ILE A 125 20.21 12.14 20.63
N ALA A 126 20.55 10.84 20.72
CA ALA A 126 21.32 10.27 21.83
C ALA A 126 22.84 10.20 21.57
N SER A 127 23.30 10.62 20.39
CA SER A 127 24.71 10.73 19.99
C SER A 127 25.21 12.17 20.08
#